data_AF-A0A3D3XQ90-F1
#
_entry.id   AF-A0A3D3XQ90-F1
#
_cell.length_a   1.000
_cell.length_b   1.000
_cell.length_c   1.000
_cell.angle_alpha   90.00
_cell.angle_beta   90.00
_cell.angle_gamma   90.00
#
_symmetry.space_group_name_H-M   'P 1'
#
loop_
_entity.id
_entity.type
_entity.pdbx_description
1 polymer ?
#
loop_
_entity_poly.entity_id
_entity_poly.type
_entity_poly.pdbx_seq_one_letter_code
_entity_poly.pdbx_strand_id
1 'polypeptide(L)'
;MLGLKLPTDPRWVNIAEKNIEEILTDHAYCEQKAASTAISLIVGYPEKSDLVDKMTALAREEMGHFQMVYKRIIKRGLVLGRERKDAYVGQLKQFFPKGGDRELRLI
;
A
#
# COMPACT_ATOMS: atom_id res chain seq x y z
N MET A 1 -9.47 -6.16 -15.40
CA MET A 1 -8.42 -7.14 -15.06
C MET A 1 -7.17 -6.37 -14.65
N LEU A 2 -6.42 -6.80 -13.62
CA LEU A 2 -5.39 -6.01 -12.91
C LEU A 2 -4.08 -5.69 -13.70
N GLY A 3 -3.99 -6.02 -14.99
CA GLY A 3 -2.81 -5.69 -15.82
C GLY A 3 -1.51 -6.44 -15.48
N LEU A 4 -1.56 -7.44 -14.59
CA LEU A 4 -0.39 -8.23 -14.18
C LEU A 4 0.15 -9.09 -15.34
N LYS A 5 1.49 -9.18 -15.46
CA LYS A 5 2.17 -9.93 -16.53
C LYS A 5 2.32 -11.42 -16.24
N LEU A 6 2.36 -11.79 -14.97
CA LEU A 6 2.55 -13.18 -14.51
C LEU A 6 1.66 -13.43 -13.28
N PRO A 7 1.19 -14.67 -13.07
CA PRO A 7 0.53 -15.06 -11.83
C PRO A 7 1.53 -15.08 -10.66
N THR A 8 1.02 -14.97 -9.44
CA THR A 8 1.82 -15.23 -8.23
C THR A 8 2.35 -16.65 -8.25
N ASP A 9 3.65 -16.81 -8.00
CA ASP A 9 4.28 -18.13 -7.90
C ASP A 9 3.58 -18.96 -6.79
N PRO A 10 3.08 -20.17 -7.07
CA PRO A 10 2.42 -21.00 -6.07
C PRO A 10 3.28 -21.32 -4.84
N ARG A 11 4.61 -21.22 -4.94
CA ARG A 11 5.51 -21.40 -3.79
C ARG A 11 5.38 -20.26 -2.77
N TRP A 12 4.88 -19.10 -3.18
CA TRP A 12 4.72 -17.94 -2.29
C TRP A 12 3.79 -18.25 -1.12
N VAL A 13 2.65 -18.92 -1.36
CA VAL A 13 1.71 -19.25 -0.27
C VAL A 13 2.35 -20.18 0.76
N ASN A 14 3.10 -21.19 0.31
CA ASN A 14 3.82 -22.12 1.19
C ASN A 14 4.88 -21.42 2.06
N ILE A 15 5.43 -20.29 1.61
CA ILE A 15 6.39 -19.47 2.37
C ILE A 15 5.63 -18.55 3.32
N ALA A 16 4.58 -17.88 2.84
CA ALA A 16 3.76 -16.97 3.63
C ALA A 16 3.13 -17.66 4.86
N GLU A 17 2.67 -18.91 4.69
CA GLU A 17 2.10 -19.73 5.78
C GLU A 17 3.09 -20.00 6.93
N LYS A 18 4.41 -20.00 6.66
CA LYS A 18 5.43 -20.24 7.68
C LYS A 18 5.66 -19.04 8.59
N ASN A 19 5.28 -17.83 8.17
CA ASN A 19 5.46 -16.62 8.97
C ASN A 19 4.27 -15.65 8.83
N ILE A 20 3.10 -16.09 9.29
CA ILE A 20 1.86 -15.30 9.22
C ILE A 20 1.96 -13.98 10.01
N GLU A 21 2.73 -13.93 11.09
CA GLU A 21 2.93 -12.70 11.86
C GLU A 21 3.60 -11.60 11.02
N GLU A 22 4.68 -11.97 10.31
CA GLU A 22 5.39 -11.05 9.42
C GLU A 22 4.50 -10.61 8.26
N ILE A 23 3.74 -11.54 7.67
CA ILE A 23 2.83 -11.23 6.55
C ILE A 23 1.72 -10.28 6.98
N LEU A 24 1.12 -10.49 8.15
CA LEU A 24 0.06 -9.59 8.64
C LEU A 24 0.61 -8.21 9.00
N THR A 25 1.81 -8.14 9.58
CA THR A 25 2.47 -6.86 9.86
C THR A 25 2.75 -6.10 8.57
N ASP A 26 3.37 -6.76 7.58
CA ASP A 26 3.66 -6.18 6.28
C ASP A 26 2.38 -5.73 5.56
N HIS A 27 1.34 -6.57 5.55
CA HIS A 27 0.03 -6.25 4.98
C HIS A 27 -0.58 -5.01 5.64
N ALA A 28 -0.60 -4.93 6.97
CA ALA A 28 -1.08 -3.73 7.66
C ALA A 28 -0.35 -2.47 7.16
N TYR A 29 0.99 -2.50 7.07
CA TYR A 29 1.75 -1.36 6.56
C TYR A 29 1.52 -1.09 5.07
N CYS A 30 1.23 -2.09 4.24
CA CYS A 30 0.82 -1.88 2.85
C CYS A 30 -0.46 -1.03 2.77
N GLU A 31 -1.47 -1.33 3.59
CA GLU A 31 -2.72 -0.54 3.62
C GLU A 31 -2.47 0.89 4.11
N GLN A 32 -1.67 1.06 5.18
CA GLN A 32 -1.30 2.38 5.68
C GLN A 32 -0.53 3.19 4.62
N LYS A 33 0.39 2.55 3.87
CA LYS A 33 1.15 3.19 2.79
C LYS A 33 0.26 3.57 1.61
N ALA A 34 -0.75 2.77 1.28
CA ALA A 34 -1.74 3.12 0.27
C ALA A 34 -2.52 4.38 0.69
N ALA A 35 -3.01 4.44 1.93
CA ALA A 35 -3.66 5.63 2.48
C ALA A 35 -2.74 6.87 2.49
N SER A 36 -1.48 6.68 2.91
CA SER A 36 -0.49 7.77 2.94
C SER A 36 -0.15 8.30 1.54
N THR A 37 -0.15 7.42 0.54
CA THR A 37 0.06 7.78 -0.86
C THR A 37 -1.11 8.61 -1.38
N ALA A 38 -2.34 8.20 -1.09
CA ALA A 38 -3.54 8.96 -1.43
C ALA A 38 -3.52 10.37 -0.80
N ILE A 39 -3.17 10.47 0.49
CA ILE A 39 -3.02 11.76 1.18
C ILE A 39 -1.93 12.62 0.53
N SER A 40 -0.80 12.02 0.13
CA SER A 40 0.27 12.73 -0.55
C SER A 40 -0.17 13.29 -1.90
N LEU A 41 -1.03 12.59 -2.64
CA LEU A 41 -1.62 13.07 -3.89
C LEU A 41 -2.59 14.24 -3.64
N ILE A 42 -3.39 14.21 -2.58
CA ILE A 42 -4.25 15.35 -2.20
C ILE A 42 -3.41 16.60 -1.94
N VAL A 43 -2.34 16.47 -1.15
CA VAL A 43 -1.42 17.59 -0.85
C VAL A 43 -0.69 18.06 -2.10
N GLY A 44 -0.32 17.13 -3.00
CA GLY A 44 0.40 17.44 -4.23
C GLY A 44 -0.44 18.19 -5.27
N TYR A 45 -1.74 17.90 -5.35
CA TYR A 45 -2.63 18.39 -6.41
C TYR A 45 -3.99 18.88 -5.87
N PRO A 46 -3.99 19.86 -4.93
CA PRO A 46 -5.21 20.32 -4.28
C PRO A 46 -6.21 20.96 -5.26
N GLU A 47 -5.74 21.47 -6.40
CA GLU A 47 -6.59 22.06 -7.43
C GLU A 47 -7.40 21.05 -8.25
N LYS A 48 -7.09 19.75 -8.17
CA LYS A 48 -7.77 18.69 -8.93
C LYS A 48 -8.89 18.06 -8.09
N SER A 49 -10.05 18.72 -8.02
CA SER A 49 -11.16 18.30 -7.13
C SER A 49 -11.58 16.84 -7.27
N ASP A 50 -11.71 16.30 -8.49
CA ASP A 50 -12.07 14.88 -8.70
C ASP A 50 -10.99 13.91 -8.15
N LEU A 51 -9.71 14.28 -8.27
CA LEU A 51 -8.62 13.52 -7.66
C LEU A 51 -8.70 13.58 -6.13
N VAL A 52 -8.95 14.76 -5.57
CA VAL A 52 -9.09 14.96 -4.12
C VAL A 52 -10.23 14.12 -3.55
N ASP A 53 -11.40 14.14 -4.19
CA ASP A 53 -12.56 13.36 -3.76
C ASP A 53 -12.25 11.85 -3.78
N LYS A 54 -11.69 11.36 -4.89
CA LYS A 54 -11.32 9.94 -5.05
C LYS A 54 -10.24 9.50 -4.07
N MET A 55 -9.20 10.29 -3.88
CA MET A 55 -8.11 9.98 -2.94
C MET A 55 -8.57 10.05 -1.49
N THR A 56 -9.51 10.93 -1.16
CA THR A 56 -10.11 10.98 0.19
C THR A 56 -10.91 9.72 0.48
N ALA A 57 -11.70 9.25 -0.49
CA ALA A 57 -12.43 7.99 -0.36
C ALA A 57 -11.47 6.81 -0.21
N LEU A 58 -10.44 6.73 -1.06
CA LEU A 58 -9.42 5.68 -1.02
C LEU A 58 -8.68 5.67 0.32
N ALA A 59 -8.20 6.81 0.81
CA ALA A 59 -7.49 6.87 2.09
C ALA A 59 -8.34 6.37 3.27
N ARG A 60 -9.65 6.65 3.25
CA ARG A 60 -10.58 6.15 4.27
C ARG A 60 -10.79 4.64 4.18
N GLU A 61 -10.95 4.11 2.97
CA GLU A 61 -11.09 2.67 2.72
C GLU A 61 -9.85 1.90 3.22
N GLU A 62 -8.66 2.35 2.83
CA GLU A 62 -7.42 1.67 3.19
C GLU A 62 -7.10 1.77 4.69
N MET A 63 -7.44 2.88 5.35
CA MET A 63 -7.37 2.94 6.81
C MET A 63 -8.40 2.02 7.49
N GLY A 64 -9.53 1.76 6.84
CA GLY A 64 -10.47 0.71 7.23
C GLY A 64 -9.84 -0.68 7.13
N HIS A 65 -9.18 -0.99 6.01
CA HIS A 65 -8.44 -2.25 5.81
C HIS A 65 -7.31 -2.42 6.83
N PHE A 66 -6.51 -1.37 7.08
CA PHE A 66 -5.50 -1.34 8.14
C PHE A 66 -6.09 -1.78 9.49
N GLN A 67 -7.21 -1.18 9.89
CA GLN A 67 -7.87 -1.52 11.16
C GLN A 67 -8.38 -2.96 11.17
N MET A 68 -8.86 -3.48 10.03
CA MET A 68 -9.26 -4.88 9.91
C MET A 68 -8.07 -5.82 10.10
N VAL A 69 -6.95 -5.59 9.43
CA VAL A 69 -5.73 -6.40 9.57
C VAL A 69 -5.20 -6.33 11.00
N TYR A 70 -5.11 -5.13 11.59
CA TYR A 70 -4.71 -4.95 12.98
C TYR A 70 -5.58 -5.76 13.95
N LYS A 71 -6.91 -5.73 13.79
CA LYS A 71 -7.82 -6.58 14.60
C LYS A 71 -7.55 -8.07 14.42
N ARG A 72 -7.13 -8.52 13.22
CA ARG A 72 -6.75 -9.92 12.98
C ARG A 72 -5.43 -10.28 13.67
N ILE A 73 -4.46 -9.37 13.70
CA ILE A 73 -3.20 -9.52 14.45
C ILE A 73 -3.51 -9.73 15.94
N ILE A 74 -4.29 -8.81 16.54
CA ILE A 74 -4.66 -8.88 17.96
C ILE A 74 -5.47 -10.14 18.26
N LYS A 75 -6.44 -10.52 17.40
CA LYS A 75 -7.22 -11.75 17.58
C LYS A 75 -6.36 -13.03 17.59
N ARG A 76 -5.17 -12.99 17.00
CA ARG A 76 -4.20 -14.10 17.00
C ARG A 76 -3.24 -14.06 18.20
N GLY A 77 -3.38 -13.11 19.12
CA GLY A 77 -2.47 -12.93 20.26
C GLY A 77 -1.12 -12.32 19.87
N LEU A 78 -1.03 -11.72 18.69
CA LEU A 78 0.19 -11.09 18.16
C LEU A 78 0.16 -9.58 18.42
N VAL A 79 1.31 -8.93 18.23
CA VAL A 79 1.45 -7.47 18.30
C VAL A 79 1.81 -6.96 16.89
N LEU A 80 1.37 -5.75 16.56
CA LEU A 80 1.80 -5.12 15.31
C LEU A 80 3.31 -4.89 15.35
N GLY A 81 4.06 -5.59 14.49
CA GLY A 81 5.51 -5.45 14.39
C GLY A 81 5.94 -4.10 13.81
N ARG A 82 7.25 -3.92 13.62
CA ARG A 82 7.79 -2.71 12.98
C ARG A 82 7.67 -2.78 11.47
N GLU A 83 7.51 -1.62 10.85
CA GLU A 83 7.62 -1.51 9.40
C GLU A 83 9.03 -1.90 8.93
N ARG A 84 9.09 -2.62 7.81
CA ARG A 84 10.32 -2.95 7.07
C ARG A 84 10.37 -2.19 5.75
N LYS A 85 11.58 -2.04 5.21
CA LYS A 85 11.76 -1.48 3.87
C LYS A 85 11.12 -2.41 2.83
N ASP A 86 10.28 -1.83 1.98
CA ASP A 86 9.66 -2.51 0.86
C ASP A 86 10.58 -2.44 -0.38
N ALA A 87 11.19 -3.58 -0.71
CA ALA A 87 12.05 -3.69 -1.89
C ALA A 87 11.26 -3.62 -3.21
N TYR A 88 10.02 -4.10 -3.22
CA TYR A 88 9.17 -4.10 -4.41
C TYR A 88 8.77 -2.68 -4.78
N VAL A 89 8.17 -1.94 -3.85
CA VAL A 89 7.82 -0.53 -4.07
C VAL A 89 9.07 0.31 -4.31
N GLY A 90 10.18 0.00 -3.64
CA GLY A 90 11.46 0.66 -3.86
C GLY A 90 11.99 0.53 -5.29
N GLN A 91 11.86 -0.66 -5.90
CA GLN A 91 12.20 -0.90 -7.30
C GLN A 91 11.18 -0.26 -8.25
N LEU A 92 9.88 -0.38 -7.95
CA LEU A 92 8.81 0.21 -8.75
C LEU A 92 8.96 1.73 -8.88
N LYS A 93 9.33 2.39 -7.77
CA LYS A 93 9.60 3.84 -7.74
C LYS A 93 10.72 4.30 -8.69
N GLN A 94 11.61 3.41 -9.12
CA GLN A 94 12.70 3.77 -10.05
C GLN A 94 12.21 4.01 -11.48
N PHE A 95 11.04 3.49 -11.84
CA PHE A 95 10.45 3.68 -13.16
C PHE A 95 9.68 5.00 -13.29
N PHE A 96 9.40 5.68 -12.17
CA PHE A 96 8.76 6.99 -12.21
C PHE A 96 9.78 8.09 -12.55
N PRO A 97 9.39 9.09 -13.35
CA PRO A 97 10.25 10.22 -13.66
C PRO A 97 10.75 10.93 -12.40
N LYS A 98 12.05 11.26 -12.37
CA LYS A 98 12.66 12.06 -11.30
C LYS A 98 12.69 13.53 -11.74
N GLY A 99 11.93 14.40 -11.06
CA GLY A 99 11.84 15.82 -11.41
C GLY A 99 10.80 16.10 -12.51
N GLY A 100 10.87 17.27 -13.15
CA GLY A 100 9.94 17.68 -14.20
C GLY A 100 8.61 18.25 -13.68
N ASP A 101 7.74 18.61 -14.62
CA ASP A 101 6.39 19.14 -14.39
C ASP A 101 5.63 18.21 -13.43
N ARG A 102 4.96 18.82 -12.46
CA ARG A 102 4.14 18.14 -11.47
C ARG A 102 3.09 17.28 -12.17
N GLU A 103 2.51 17.75 -13.27
CA GLU A 103 1.50 17.04 -14.05
C GLU A 103 2.00 15.72 -14.66
N LEU A 104 3.27 15.68 -15.09
CA LEU A 104 3.87 14.48 -15.67
C LEU A 104 4.06 13.35 -14.67
N ARG A 105 3.90 13.61 -13.36
CA ARG A 105 4.00 12.60 -12.32
C ARG A 105 2.67 11.87 -12.05
N LEU A 106 1.58 12.29 -12.70
CA LEU A 106 0.27 11.61 -12.65
C LEU A 106 0.06 10.61 -13.80
N ILE A 107 0.99 10.54 -14.76
CA ILE A 107 0.88 9.74 -15.99
C ILE A 107 1.85 8.57 -15.95
#